data_AF-A0A524QEP4-F1
#
_entry.id   AF-A0A524QEP4-F1
#
_cell.length_a   1.000
_cell.length_b   1.000
_cell.length_c   1.000
_cell.angle_alpha   90.00
_cell.angle_beta   90.00
_cell.angle_gamma   90.00
#
_symmetry.space_group_name_H-M   'P 1'
#
loop_
_entity.id
_entity.type
_entity.pdbx_description
1 polymer ?
#
loop_
_entity_poly.entity_id
_entity_poly.type
_entity_poly.pdbx_seq_one_letter_code
_entity_poly.pdbx_strand_id
1 'polypeptide(L)'
;LEAIARGVDMFDCVMPSRNGRNGMLFTREGVINIRNRRWASDFSPVDAGSDSSVSRTYSKAYLRHLVISGEMLGAQIAAIHNLSFYLSLVREARQKILDGTFGSWKEETVRRISERA
;
A
#
# COMPACT_ATOMS: atom_id res chain seq x y z
N LEU A 1 -11.80 0.49 -6.45
CA LEU A 1 -12.84 -0.54 -6.29
C LEU A 1 -14.23 -0.05 -6.72
N GLU A 2 -14.66 1.16 -6.33
CA GLU A 2 -15.95 1.72 -6.78
C GLU A 2 -16.13 1.77 -8.31
N ALA A 3 -15.09 2.11 -9.06
CA ALA A 3 -15.13 2.09 -10.51
C ALA A 3 -15.25 0.66 -11.09
N ILE A 4 -14.57 -0.32 -10.48
CA ILE A 4 -14.72 -1.74 -10.84
C ILE A 4 -16.17 -2.19 -10.65
N ALA A 5 -16.81 -1.77 -9.54
CA ALA A 5 -18.22 -2.05 -9.27
C ALA A 5 -19.18 -1.44 -10.31
N ARG A 6 -18.71 -0.48 -11.10
CA ARG A 6 -19.46 0.22 -12.16
C ARG A 6 -19.03 -0.21 -13.58
N GLY A 7 -18.25 -1.29 -13.69
CA GLY A 7 -17.86 -1.87 -14.99
C GLY A 7 -16.62 -1.26 -15.64
N VAL A 8 -15.74 -0.59 -14.87
CA VAL A 8 -14.44 -0.13 -15.39
C VAL A 8 -13.38 -1.22 -15.22
N ASP A 9 -12.73 -1.61 -16.31
CA ASP A 9 -11.79 -2.74 -16.33
C ASP A 9 -10.30 -2.35 -16.29
N MET A 10 -9.97 -1.09 -16.65
CA MET A 10 -8.59 -0.62 -16.74
C MET A 10 -8.38 0.68 -15.96
N PHE A 11 -7.21 0.79 -15.34
CA PHE A 11 -6.83 1.93 -14.51
C PHE A 11 -5.36 2.28 -14.73
N ASP A 12 -5.06 3.57 -14.85
CA ASP A 12 -3.71 4.12 -14.75
C ASP A 12 -3.71 5.25 -13.70
N CYS A 13 -2.60 5.37 -12.97
CA CYS A 13 -2.42 6.49 -12.05
C CYS A 13 -0.96 6.65 -11.61
N VAL A 14 -0.53 7.89 -11.40
CA VAL A 14 0.76 8.22 -10.79
C VAL A 14 0.75 8.11 -9.26
N MET A 15 -0.43 8.00 -8.63
CA MET A 15 -0.60 8.03 -7.17
C MET A 15 0.32 7.05 -6.41
N PRO A 16 0.45 5.76 -6.79
CA PRO A 16 1.26 4.81 -6.01
C PRO A 16 2.72 5.26 -5.91
N SER A 17 3.31 5.67 -7.04
CA SER A 17 4.72 6.07 -7.10
C SER A 17 4.95 7.48 -6.56
N ARG A 18 4.08 8.46 -6.89
CA ARG A 18 4.18 9.83 -6.41
C ARG A 18 4.03 9.92 -4.89
N ASN A 19 3.04 9.24 -4.32
CA ASN A 19 2.79 9.25 -2.88
C ASN A 19 3.87 8.47 -2.11
N GLY A 20 4.35 7.36 -2.70
CA GLY A 20 5.46 6.60 -2.12
C GLY A 20 6.70 7.47 -1.93
N ARG A 21 7.10 8.24 -2.95
CA ARG A 21 8.23 9.17 -2.84
C ARG A 21 8.04 10.26 -1.78
N ASN A 22 6.80 10.65 -1.50
CA ASN A 22 6.47 11.61 -0.45
C ASN A 22 6.28 10.97 0.94
N GLY A 23 6.48 9.65 1.06
CA GLY A 23 6.40 8.91 2.33
C GLY A 23 5.00 8.45 2.73
N MET A 24 4.01 8.55 1.85
CA MET A 24 2.68 7.99 2.07
C MET A 24 2.61 6.57 1.50
N LEU A 25 2.37 5.59 2.37
CA LEU A 25 2.30 4.17 2.03
C LEU A 25 0.87 3.64 2.17
N PHE A 26 0.47 2.79 1.24
CA PHE A 26 -0.81 2.09 1.27
C PHE A 26 -0.62 0.68 1.81
N THR A 27 -1.27 0.37 2.93
CA THR A 27 -1.22 -0.96 3.55
C THR A 27 -2.62 -1.57 3.60
N ARG A 28 -2.69 -2.88 3.89
CA ARG A 28 -3.98 -3.57 4.08
C ARG A 28 -4.78 -3.02 5.27
N GLU A 29 -4.10 -2.40 6.23
CA GLU A 29 -4.65 -1.81 7.47
C GLU A 29 -4.71 -0.27 7.40
N GLY A 30 -4.77 0.28 6.19
CA GLY A 30 -4.91 1.73 5.99
C GLY A 30 -3.65 2.43 5.47
N VAL A 31 -3.74 3.75 5.42
CA VAL A 31 -2.69 4.64 4.91
C VAL A 31 -1.80 5.08 6.06
N ILE A 32 -0.49 4.93 5.87
CA ILE A 32 0.51 5.39 6.83
C ILE A 32 1.41 6.46 6.21
N ASN A 33 1.82 7.44 7.02
CA ASN A 33 2.91 8.35 6.68
C ASN A 33 4.20 7.89 7.36
N ILE A 34 5.14 7.34 6.60
CA ILE A 34 6.38 6.76 7.12
C ILE A 34 7.33 7.81 7.72
N ARG A 35 7.12 9.10 7.43
CA ARG A 35 7.90 10.21 8.02
C ARG A 35 7.58 10.40 9.51
N ASN A 36 6.40 9.97 9.97
CA ASN A 36 5.94 10.15 11.34
C ASN A 36 6.94 9.57 12.35
N ARG A 37 7.18 10.31 13.44
CA ARG A 37 8.17 9.96 14.47
C ARG A 37 7.89 8.60 15.13
N ARG A 38 6.63 8.20 15.25
CA ARG A 38 6.23 6.91 15.85
C ARG A 38 6.87 5.69 15.18
N TRP A 39 7.27 5.81 13.91
CA TRP A 39 7.91 4.71 13.18
C TRP A 39 9.43 4.64 13.39
N ALA A 40 10.04 5.59 14.09
CA ALA A 40 11.49 5.68 14.24
C ALA A 40 12.12 4.48 14.95
N SER A 41 11.34 3.79 15.80
CA SER A 41 11.75 2.61 16.55
C SER A 41 10.84 1.40 16.28
N ASP A 42 10.10 1.43 15.16
CA ASP A 42 9.30 0.28 14.72
C ASP A 42 10.12 -0.61 13.79
N PHE A 43 10.64 -1.71 14.34
CA PHE A 43 11.44 -2.70 13.62
C PHE A 43 10.60 -3.77 12.90
N SER A 44 9.28 -3.68 12.96
CA SER A 44 8.40 -4.51 12.13
C SER A 44 8.62 -4.21 10.64
N PRO A 45 8.38 -5.19 9.74
CA PRO A 45 8.44 -4.97 8.30
C PRO A 45 7.49 -3.85 7.87
N VAL A 46 7.76 -3.23 6.72
CA VAL A 46 6.87 -2.21 6.14
C VAL A 46 5.43 -2.74 6.04
N ASP A 47 5.29 -3.96 5.51
CA ASP A 47 4.03 -4.71 5.50
C ASP A 47 4.32 -6.21 5.41
N ALA A 48 4.02 -6.94 6.49
CA ALA A 48 4.24 -8.38 6.58
C ALA A 48 3.35 -9.19 5.61
N GLY A 49 2.16 -8.66 5.28
CA GLY A 49 1.20 -9.29 4.38
C GLY A 49 1.39 -8.90 2.91
N SER A 50 2.41 -8.12 2.57
CA SER A 50 2.67 -7.69 1.20
C SER A 50 3.24 -8.83 0.35
N ASP A 51 2.85 -8.89 -0.93
CA ASP A 51 3.43 -9.80 -1.92
C ASP A 51 4.88 -9.42 -2.29
N SER A 52 5.29 -8.18 -2.03
CA SER A 52 6.64 -7.68 -2.32
C SER A 52 7.65 -8.12 -1.27
N SER A 53 8.73 -8.79 -1.69
CA SER A 53 9.86 -9.15 -0.82
C SER A 53 10.46 -7.93 -0.13
N VAL A 54 10.61 -6.81 -0.85
CA VAL A 54 11.12 -5.54 -0.33
C VAL A 54 10.32 -5.07 0.88
N SER A 55 8.99 -5.21 0.84
CA SER A 55 8.09 -4.80 1.94
C SER A 55 8.18 -5.69 3.18
N ARG A 56 8.61 -6.94 2.99
CA ARG A 56 8.83 -7.92 4.07
C ARG A 56 10.25 -7.90 4.63
N THR A 57 11.22 -7.40 3.87
CA THR A 57 12.64 -7.36 4.26
C THR A 57 13.00 -6.14 5.09
N TYR A 58 12.58 -4.94 4.67
CA TYR A 58 12.95 -3.70 5.35
C TYR A 58 11.98 -3.35 6.47
N SER A 59 12.51 -2.83 7.57
CA SER A 59 11.69 -2.33 8.66
C SER A 59 11.13 -0.93 8.39
N LYS A 60 10.04 -0.58 9.08
CA LYS A 60 9.49 0.79 9.04
C LYS A 60 10.51 1.82 9.56
N ALA A 61 11.26 1.49 10.61
CA ALA A 61 12.32 2.34 11.14
C ALA A 61 13.41 2.63 10.09
N TYR A 62 13.87 1.60 9.38
CA TYR A 62 14.88 1.75 8.34
C TYR A 62 14.34 2.58 7.16
N LEU A 63 13.13 2.27 6.67
CA LEU A 63 12.52 3.03 5.60
C LEU A 63 12.32 4.51 5.99
N ARG A 64 11.85 4.77 7.22
CA ARG A 64 11.73 6.14 7.73
C ARG A 64 13.08 6.85 7.71
N HIS A 65 14.13 6.20 8.20
CA HIS A 65 15.48 6.76 8.20
C HIS A 65 15.88 7.20 6.79
N LEU A 66 15.76 6.32 5.79
CA LEU A 66 16.06 6.65 4.40
C LEU A 66 15.24 7.84 3.87
N VAL A 67 13.92 7.86 4.13
CA VAL A 67 13.03 8.92 3.66
C VAL A 67 13.34 10.27 4.30
N ILE A 68 13.74 10.30 5.58
CA ILE A 68 14.14 11.53 6.27
C ILE A 68 15.52 11.99 5.81
N SER A 69 16.44 11.06 5.55
CA SER A 69 17.79 11.34 5.04
C SER A 69 17.80 11.79 3.57
N GLY A 70 16.68 11.68 2.85
CA GLY A 70 16.59 12.05 1.42
C GLY A 70 17.22 11.02 0.49
N GLU A 71 17.43 9.79 0.96
CA GLU A 71 18.05 8.72 0.19
C GLU A 71 17.10 8.16 -0.88
N MET A 72 17.61 8.00 -2.10
CA MET A 72 16.82 7.52 -3.25
C MET A 72 16.24 6.11 -3.00
N LEU A 73 16.96 5.28 -2.23
CA LEU A 73 16.50 3.95 -1.85
C LEU A 73 15.17 3.99 -1.08
N GLY A 74 14.95 5.00 -0.24
CA GLY A 74 13.68 5.17 0.48
C GLY A 74 12.51 5.40 -0.49
N ALA A 75 12.73 6.24 -1.50
CA ALA A 75 11.77 6.48 -2.58
C ALA A 75 11.49 5.22 -3.42
N GLN A 76 12.52 4.43 -3.73
CA GLN A 76 12.38 3.17 -4.47
C GLN A 76 11.57 2.13 -3.69
N ILE A 77 11.92 1.90 -2.42
CA ILE A 77 11.22 0.96 -1.53
C ILE A 77 9.74 1.34 -1.42
N ALA A 78 9.46 2.62 -1.14
CA ALA A 78 8.09 3.11 -0.98
C ALA A 78 7.27 2.98 -2.27
N ALA A 79 7.86 3.27 -3.43
CA ALA A 79 7.19 3.10 -4.72
C ALA A 79 6.89 1.63 -5.03
N ILE A 80 7.84 0.73 -4.79
CA ILE A 80 7.67 -0.72 -4.98
C ILE A 80 6.57 -1.25 -4.07
N HIS A 81 6.57 -0.84 -2.80
CA HIS A 81 5.55 -1.23 -1.83
C HIS A 81 4.14 -0.81 -2.30
N ASN A 82 3.96 0.47 -2.62
CA ASN A 82 2.65 0.98 -3.06
C ASN A 82 2.17 0.33 -4.36
N LEU A 83 3.06 0.11 -5.32
CA LEU A 83 2.70 -0.56 -6.57
C LEU A 83 2.29 -2.01 -6.28
N SER A 84 3.03 -2.72 -5.41
CA SER A 84 2.67 -4.06 -4.99
C SER A 84 1.29 -4.09 -4.34
N PHE A 85 0.98 -3.16 -3.44
CA PHE A 85 -0.33 -3.05 -2.82
C PHE A 85 -1.44 -2.90 -3.86
N TYR A 86 -1.28 -2.00 -4.84
CA TYR A 86 -2.28 -1.81 -5.91
C TYR A 86 -2.49 -3.08 -6.71
N LEU A 87 -1.41 -3.77 -7.09
CA LEU A 87 -1.47 -5.03 -7.83
C LEU A 87 -2.18 -6.13 -7.03
N SER A 88 -1.87 -6.28 -5.73
CA SER A 88 -2.56 -7.23 -4.87
C SER A 88 -4.05 -6.90 -4.74
N LEU A 89 -4.41 -5.63 -4.56
CA LEU A 89 -5.79 -5.18 -4.44
C LEU A 89 -6.63 -5.51 -5.69
N VAL A 90 -6.11 -5.28 -6.89
CA VAL A 90 -6.83 -5.61 -8.13
C VAL A 90 -6.86 -7.11 -8.44
N ARG A 91 -5.82 -7.87 -8.03
CA ARG A 91 -5.84 -9.35 -8.09
C ARG A 91 -6.92 -9.92 -7.19
N GLU A 92 -7.00 -9.43 -5.95
CA GLU A 92 -8.02 -9.86 -5.00
C GLU A 92 -9.42 -9.45 -5.49
N ALA A 93 -9.59 -8.23 -6.00
CA ALA A 93 -10.85 -7.80 -6.62
C ALA A 93 -11.30 -8.75 -7.73
N ARG A 94 -10.38 -9.14 -8.63
CA ARG A 94 -10.66 -10.13 -9.68
C ARG A 94 -11.15 -11.45 -9.10
N GLN A 95 -10.46 -11.99 -8.10
CA GLN A 95 -10.85 -13.25 -7.47
C GLN A 95 -12.25 -13.14 -6.86
N LYS A 96 -12.54 -12.06 -6.13
CA LYS A 96 -13.84 -11.86 -5.49
C LYS A 96 -14.99 -11.66 -6.48
N ILE A 97 -14.71 -11.13 -7.67
CA ILE A 97 -15.70 -11.07 -8.76
C ILE A 97 -16.03 -12.48 -9.24
N LEU A 98 -15.01 -13.32 -9.50
CA LEU A 98 -15.20 -14.71 -9.93
C LEU A 98 -15.95 -15.54 -8.87
N ASP A 99 -15.67 -15.27 -7.59
CA ASP A 99 -16.32 -15.95 -6.45
C ASP A 99 -17.75 -15.41 -6.16
N GLY A 100 -18.20 -14.35 -6.85
CA GLY A 100 -19.49 -13.70 -6.58
C GLY A 100 -19.56 -12.96 -5.24
N THR A 101 -18.43 -12.74 -4.56
CA THR A 101 -18.35 -12.12 -3.21
C THR A 101 -17.78 -10.70 -3.22
N PHE A 102 -17.58 -10.10 -4.39
CA PHE A 102 -16.99 -8.77 -4.55
C PHE A 102 -17.73 -7.67 -3.79
N GLY A 103 -19.06 -7.69 -3.75
CA GLY A 103 -19.87 -6.63 -3.12
C GLY A 103 -19.56 -6.42 -1.64
N SER A 104 -19.70 -7.48 -0.84
CA SER A 104 -19.43 -7.44 0.60
C SER A 104 -17.94 -7.20 0.90
N TRP A 105 -17.06 -7.87 0.16
CA TRP A 105 -15.61 -7.68 0.29
C TRP A 105 -15.17 -6.24 0.01
N LYS A 106 -15.75 -5.60 -1.01
CA LYS A 106 -15.47 -4.20 -1.37
C LYS A 106 -15.80 -3.28 -0.19
N GLU A 107 -16.98 -3.42 0.41
CA GLU A 107 -17.44 -2.55 1.49
C GLU A 107 -16.55 -2.64 2.74
N GLU A 108 -16.12 -3.85 3.09
CA GLU A 108 -15.16 -4.06 4.18
C GLU A 108 -13.80 -3.47 3.84
N THR A 109 -13.29 -3.80 2.65
CA THR A 109 -11.94 -3.42 2.21
C THR A 109 -11.82 -1.90 2.08
N VAL A 110 -12.79 -1.21 1.48
CA VAL A 110 -12.78 0.26 1.36
C VAL A 110 -12.77 0.92 2.72
N ARG A 111 -13.54 0.42 3.70
CA ARG A 111 -13.51 0.94 5.07
C ARG A 111 -12.11 0.79 5.68
N ARG A 112 -11.58 -0.43 5.68
CA ARG A 112 -10.27 -0.77 6.28
C ARG A 112 -9.12 0.05 5.66
N ILE A 113 -9.00 0.10 4.33
CA ILE A 113 -7.87 0.78 3.67
C ILE A 113 -7.97 2.31 3.67
N SER A 114 -9.14 2.87 3.98
CA SER A 114 -9.34 4.32 4.09
C SER A 114 -8.93 4.88 5.45
N GLU A 115 -8.72 4.01 6.45
CA GLU A 115 -8.22 4.40 7.75
C GLU A 115 -6.84 5.05 7.62
N ARG A 116 -6.62 6.10 8.41
CA ARG A 116 -5.34 6.80 8.46
C ARG A 116 -4.75 6.60 9.83
N ALA A 117 -3.58 5.99 9.85
CA ALA A 117 -2.79 5.90 11.06
C ALA A 117 -1.83 7.08 11.14
#